data_AF-A0A8H6MID0-F1
#
_entry.id   AF-A0A8H6MID0-F1
#
_cell.length_a   1.000
_cell.length_b   1.000
_cell.length_c   1.000
_cell.angle_alpha   90.00
_cell.angle_beta   90.00
_cell.angle_gamma   90.00
#
_symmetry.space_group_name_H-M   'P 1'
#
loop_
_entity.id
_entity.type
_entity.pdbx_description
1 polymer ?
#
loop_
_entity_poly.entity_id
_entity_poly.type
_entity_poly.pdbx_seq_one_letter_code
_entity_poly.pdbx_strand_id
1 'polypeptide(L)'
;MRVLSLLTAAVSAALVAANPLPRQASNFAGYLISTFSDANPKVQFHLSNGNSASSFKFLNKGQPVLASTVGTRAVRDVFLTTNPSRSEWYLIATGKLRITGANVVDKRAGQTSDLDTLTNSLHAAR
;
A
#
# COMPACT_ATOMS: atom_id res chain seq x y z
N MET A 1 14.41 -24.69 -65.00
CA MET A 1 14.69 -25.10 -63.60
C MET A 1 14.22 -23.97 -62.69
N ARG A 2 13.36 -24.30 -61.72
CA ARG A 2 12.63 -23.35 -60.87
C ARG A 2 13.59 -22.73 -59.84
N VAL A 3 13.75 -21.42 -59.84
CA VAL A 3 14.50 -20.72 -58.79
C VAL A 3 13.50 -20.29 -57.73
N LEU A 4 13.56 -20.97 -56.59
CA LEU A 4 12.68 -20.83 -55.45
C LEU A 4 13.25 -19.75 -54.52
N SER A 5 12.69 -18.55 -54.54
CA SER A 5 13.06 -17.49 -53.59
C SER A 5 12.30 -17.67 -52.27
N LEU A 6 12.98 -18.18 -51.25
CA LEU A 6 12.46 -18.31 -49.89
C LEU A 6 12.53 -16.94 -49.18
N LEU A 7 11.36 -16.45 -48.80
CA LEU A 7 11.15 -15.22 -48.03
C LEU A 7 11.41 -15.50 -46.55
N THR A 8 12.55 -15.07 -46.01
CA THR A 8 12.80 -15.10 -44.55
C THR A 8 12.50 -13.74 -43.95
N ALA A 9 11.31 -13.58 -43.37
CA ALA A 9 10.98 -12.46 -42.50
C ALA A 9 11.46 -12.78 -41.07
N ALA A 10 12.59 -12.18 -40.66
CA ALA A 10 13.02 -12.24 -39.28
C ALA A 10 12.23 -11.21 -38.45
N VAL A 11 11.32 -11.70 -37.60
CA VAL A 11 10.63 -10.86 -36.61
C VAL A 11 11.57 -10.68 -35.42
N SER A 12 12.21 -9.52 -35.31
CA SER A 12 13.00 -9.15 -34.13
C SER A 12 12.06 -8.63 -33.04
N ALA A 13 11.78 -9.46 -32.03
CA ALA A 13 11.18 -9.00 -30.78
C ALA A 13 12.27 -8.31 -29.93
N ALA A 14 12.30 -6.98 -29.91
CA ALA A 14 13.17 -6.23 -29.01
C ALA A 14 12.61 -6.29 -27.58
N LEU A 15 13.23 -7.12 -26.73
CA LEU A 15 13.07 -7.05 -25.28
C LEU A 15 13.70 -5.74 -24.80
N VAL A 16 12.90 -4.75 -24.44
CA VAL A 16 13.39 -3.54 -23.77
C VAL A 16 13.77 -3.93 -22.34
N ALA A 17 15.06 -4.18 -22.11
CA ALA A 17 15.60 -4.23 -20.76
C ALA A 17 15.54 -2.80 -20.20
N ALA A 18 14.71 -2.58 -19.17
CA ALA A 18 14.70 -1.32 -18.44
C ALA A 18 16.06 -1.18 -17.73
N ASN A 19 16.98 -0.41 -18.31
CA ASN A 19 18.23 -0.06 -17.64
C ASN A 19 17.90 0.98 -16.57
N PRO A 20 18.03 0.67 -15.27
CA PRO A 20 17.82 1.67 -14.24
C PRO A 20 18.81 2.81 -14.46
N LEU A 21 18.29 4.03 -14.59
CA LEU A 21 19.15 5.21 -14.75
C LEU A 21 20.11 5.32 -13.55
N PRO A 22 21.37 5.70 -13.77
CA PRO A 22 22.31 5.92 -12.68
C PRO A 22 21.77 7.01 -11.75
N ARG A 23 21.78 6.70 -10.45
CA ARG A 23 21.22 7.53 -9.38
C ARG A 23 21.96 8.86 -9.24
N GLN A 24 21.23 9.96 -9.10
CA GLN A 24 21.76 11.33 -9.12
C GLN A 24 22.42 11.83 -7.81
N ALA A 25 22.51 11.01 -6.75
CA ALA A 25 23.11 11.42 -5.48
C ALA A 25 24.09 10.36 -4.95
N SER A 26 25.38 10.72 -4.88
CA SER A 26 26.49 9.82 -4.56
C SER A 26 26.70 9.57 -3.06
N ASN A 27 25.99 10.30 -2.19
CA ASN A 27 26.22 10.32 -0.74
C ASN A 27 25.22 9.51 0.09
N PHE A 28 24.22 8.85 -0.53
CA PHE A 28 23.25 8.04 0.21
C PHE A 28 23.61 6.55 0.21
N ALA A 29 23.49 5.91 1.37
CA ALA A 29 23.88 4.51 1.56
C ALA A 29 22.91 3.47 0.95
N GLY A 30 21.68 3.87 0.58
CA GLY A 30 20.67 2.93 0.09
C GLY A 30 19.29 3.54 -0.18
N TYR A 31 18.27 2.70 -0.10
CA TYR A 31 16.86 3.00 -0.32
C TYR A 31 16.05 2.51 0.89
N LEU A 32 15.08 3.31 1.31
CA LEU A 32 14.10 2.94 2.32
C LEU A 32 12.75 2.79 1.63
N ILE A 33 12.09 1.66 1.84
CA ILE A 33 10.68 1.46 1.48
C ILE A 33 9.86 1.51 2.75
N SER A 34 8.87 2.41 2.76
CA SER A 34 7.80 2.44 3.75
C SER A 34 6.53 1.90 3.11
N THR A 35 5.95 0.85 3.69
CA THR A 35 4.81 0.15 3.11
C THR A 35 3.88 -0.43 4.16
N PHE A 36 2.71 -0.88 3.73
CA PHE A 36 1.72 -1.61 4.52
C PHE A 36 1.14 -2.73 3.64
N SER A 37 0.42 -3.67 4.24
CA SER A 37 -0.34 -4.71 3.51
C SER A 37 -1.80 -4.67 3.92
N ASP A 38 -2.72 -5.16 3.09
CA ASP A 38 -4.13 -5.18 3.47
C ASP A 38 -4.42 -6.20 4.60
N ALA A 39 -3.69 -7.32 4.64
CA ALA A 39 -3.81 -8.32 5.69
C ALA A 39 -3.27 -7.83 7.05
N ASN A 40 -2.21 -7.02 7.02
CA ASN A 40 -1.64 -6.36 8.20
C ASN A 40 -1.43 -4.88 7.88
N PRO A 41 -2.47 -4.04 8.03
CA PRO A 41 -2.45 -2.63 7.64
C PRO A 41 -1.76 -1.80 8.71
N LYS A 42 -0.47 -2.08 8.91
CA LYS A 42 0.44 -1.37 9.79
C LYS A 42 1.70 -1.09 8.99
N VAL A 43 2.35 0.04 9.26
CA VAL A 43 3.50 0.44 8.46
C VAL A 43 4.72 -0.38 8.86
N GLN A 44 5.42 -0.89 7.85
CA GLN A 44 6.68 -1.61 7.97
C GLN A 44 7.73 -0.94 7.08
N PHE A 45 8.99 -1.06 7.51
CA PHE A 45 10.12 -0.55 6.76
C PHE A 45 10.97 -1.67 6.19
N HIS A 46 11.50 -1.42 5.00
CA HIS A 46 12.51 -2.26 4.36
C HIS A 46 13.68 -1.39 3.93
N LEU A 47 14.89 -1.86 4.22
CA LEU A 47 16.12 -1.19 3.80
C LEU A 47 16.75 -2.00 2.67
N SER A 48 17.22 -1.32 1.63
CA SER A 48 17.97 -1.99 0.59
C SER A 48 19.26 -2.61 1.13
N ASN A 49 19.74 -3.64 0.43
CA ASN A 49 21.08 -4.17 0.67
C ASN A 49 22.08 -3.32 -0.11
N GLY A 50 22.74 -2.40 0.61
CA GLY A 50 23.57 -1.36 0.00
C GLY A 50 22.75 -0.46 -0.93
N ASN A 51 23.33 -0.06 -2.06
CA ASN A 51 22.67 0.76 -3.06
C ASN A 51 21.90 -0.06 -4.13
N SER A 52 21.41 -1.26 -3.79
CA SER A 52 20.63 -2.09 -4.71
C SER A 52 19.14 -1.74 -4.67
N ALA A 53 18.58 -1.29 -5.79
CA ALA A 53 17.15 -0.98 -5.92
C ALA A 53 16.25 -2.22 -6.07
N SER A 54 16.83 -3.42 -6.14
CA SER A 54 16.10 -4.69 -6.34
C SER A 54 16.23 -5.66 -5.15
N SER A 55 16.99 -5.31 -4.11
CA SER A 55 17.27 -6.19 -2.98
C SER A 55 17.01 -5.47 -1.67
N PHE A 56 16.04 -5.97 -0.90
CA PHE A 56 15.57 -5.37 0.36
C PHE A 56 15.50 -6.39 1.48
N LYS A 57 15.65 -5.91 2.72
CA LYS A 57 15.41 -6.66 3.95
C LYS A 57 14.48 -5.90 4.87
N PHE A 58 13.70 -6.62 5.66
CA PHE A 58 12.88 -6.04 6.71
C PHE A 58 13.75 -5.33 7.76
N LEU A 59 13.32 -4.15 8.19
CA LEU A 59 13.79 -3.53 9.42
C LEU A 59 12.91 -3.97 10.60
N ASN A 60 13.33 -3.62 11.82
CA ASN A 60 12.59 -3.91 13.06
C ASN A 60 12.15 -5.38 13.19
N LYS A 61 12.98 -6.33 12.71
CA LYS A 61 12.66 -7.78 12.70
C LYS A 61 11.32 -8.10 12.01
N GLY A 62 10.90 -7.29 11.03
CA GLY A 62 9.61 -7.41 10.36
C GLY A 62 8.41 -6.90 11.16
N GLN A 63 8.62 -6.39 12.38
CA GLN A 63 7.55 -5.82 13.19
C GLN A 63 7.18 -4.42 12.69
N PRO A 64 5.89 -4.04 12.78
CA PRO A 64 5.45 -2.70 12.38
C PRO A 64 6.19 -1.60 13.15
N VAL A 65 6.50 -0.51 12.44
CA VAL A 65 7.09 0.71 13.03
C VAL A 65 6.04 1.76 13.37
N LEU A 66 4.85 1.69 12.75
CA LEU A 66 3.70 2.53 13.06
C LEU A 66 2.42 1.71 12.99
N ALA A 67 1.61 1.80 14.04
CA ALA A 67 0.31 1.17 14.15
C ALA A 67 -0.66 2.11 14.88
N SER A 68 -1.95 2.06 14.53
CA SER A 68 -2.98 2.84 15.21
C SER A 68 -3.55 2.05 16.40
N THR A 69 -3.80 2.74 17.51
CA THR A 69 -4.51 2.22 18.69
C THR A 69 -6.01 2.51 18.64
N VAL A 70 -6.47 3.33 17.69
CA VAL A 70 -7.85 3.82 17.57
C VAL A 70 -8.51 3.39 16.26
N GLY A 71 -9.84 3.46 16.21
CA GLY A 71 -10.63 3.12 15.03
C GLY A 71 -10.45 1.65 14.62
N THR A 72 -10.22 1.40 13.33
CA THR A 72 -9.96 0.03 12.83
C THR A 72 -8.57 -0.51 13.15
N ARG A 73 -7.70 0.32 13.72
CA ARG A 73 -6.26 0.06 13.91
C ARG A 73 -5.45 -0.05 12.62
N ALA A 74 -6.08 0.10 11.45
CA ALA A 74 -5.38 0.13 10.16
C ALA A 74 -4.78 1.51 9.87
N VAL A 75 -3.57 1.51 9.32
CA VAL A 75 -2.76 2.66 8.93
C VAL A 75 -2.25 2.43 7.50
N ARG A 76 -2.55 3.36 6.58
CA ARG A 76 -2.29 3.24 5.14
C ARG A 76 -1.73 4.55 4.57
N ASP A 77 -1.53 4.58 3.25
CA ASP A 77 -1.22 5.78 2.44
C ASP A 77 -0.04 6.60 3.01
N VAL A 78 1.12 5.94 3.08
CA VAL A 78 2.27 6.44 3.81
C VAL A 78 3.03 7.51 3.01
N PHE A 79 3.40 8.59 3.68
CA PHE A 79 4.23 9.67 3.16
C PHE A 79 5.40 9.95 4.12
N LEU A 80 6.62 9.99 3.57
CA LEU A 80 7.83 10.32 4.33
C LEU A 80 8.33 11.68 3.87
N THR A 81 8.47 12.61 4.81
CA THR A 81 9.01 13.95 4.55
C THR A 81 10.07 14.29 5.58
N THR A 82 10.71 15.43 5.40
CA THR A 82 11.83 15.90 6.21
C THR A 82 11.79 17.41 6.34
N ASN A 83 12.41 17.92 7.40
CA ASN A 83 12.71 19.36 7.46
C ASN A 83 13.74 19.77 6.36
N PRO A 84 13.89 21.07 6.04
CA PRO A 84 14.78 21.53 4.97
C PRO A 84 16.24 21.10 5.14
N SER A 85 16.72 21.01 6.39
CA SER A 85 18.10 20.60 6.72
C SER A 85 18.34 19.09 6.64
N ARG A 86 17.29 18.27 6.48
CA ARG A 86 17.35 16.80 6.51
C ARG A 86 17.83 16.19 7.83
N SER A 87 17.62 16.90 8.94
CA SER A 87 17.96 16.40 10.28
C SER A 87 16.82 15.67 10.98
N GLU A 88 15.57 15.93 10.57
CA GLU A 88 14.38 15.33 11.17
C GLU A 88 13.47 14.76 10.10
N TRP A 89 12.97 13.54 10.33
CA TRP A 89 12.14 12.80 9.39
C TRP A 89 10.76 12.57 9.99
N TYR A 90 9.72 12.86 9.21
CA TYR A 90 8.33 12.74 9.62
C TYR A 90 7.61 11.72 8.74
N LEU A 91 6.94 10.78 9.40
CA LEU A 91 6.09 9.79 8.76
C LEU A 91 4.63 10.20 8.95
N ILE A 92 3.94 10.44 7.85
CA ILE A 92 2.51 10.74 7.81
C ILE A 92 1.81 9.54 7.21
N ALA A 93 0.72 9.09 7.81
CA ALA A 93 -0.07 7.97 7.31
C ALA A 93 -1.53 8.16 7.69
N THR A 94 -2.44 7.60 6.89
CA THR A 94 -3.88 7.72 7.10
C THR A 94 -4.38 6.57 7.96
N GLY A 95 -5.05 6.89 9.06
CA GLY A 95 -5.81 5.92 9.83
C GLY A 95 -7.10 5.55 9.08
N LYS A 96 -7.50 4.28 9.14
CA LYS A 96 -8.86 3.88 8.74
C LYS A 96 -9.80 4.03 9.93
N LEU A 97 -10.83 4.85 9.75
CA LEU A 97 -11.97 4.93 10.66
C LEU A 97 -13.03 3.91 10.20
N ARG A 98 -13.54 3.09 11.13
CA ARG A 98 -14.80 2.35 10.92
C ARG A 98 -15.90 3.31 11.34
N ILE A 99 -16.76 3.67 10.40
CA ILE A 99 -18.05 4.28 10.74
C ILE A 99 -19.01 3.11 10.94
N THR A 100 -19.31 2.78 12.20
CA THR A 100 -20.42 1.90 12.52
C THR A 100 -21.68 2.75 12.56
N GLY A 101 -22.64 2.48 11.68
CA GLY A 101 -23.94 3.14 11.66
C GLY A 101 -23.90 4.56 11.09
N ALA A 102 -23.96 4.68 9.76
CA ALA A 102 -24.67 5.83 9.21
C ALA A 102 -26.15 5.61 9.56
N ASN A 103 -26.63 6.25 10.62
CA ASN A 103 -28.05 6.56 10.71
C ASN A 103 -28.33 7.50 9.54
N VAL A 104 -28.69 6.92 8.39
CA VAL A 104 -29.41 7.69 7.37
C VAL A 104 -30.74 8.01 8.01
N VAL A 105 -30.80 9.14 8.72
CA VAL A 105 -32.08 9.73 9.09
C VAL A 105 -32.66 10.25 7.78
N ASP A 106 -33.35 9.37 7.05
CA ASP A 106 -34.30 9.82 6.05
C ASP A 106 -35.41 10.54 6.80
N LYS A 107 -35.40 11.88 6.77
CA LYS A 107 -36.46 12.72 7.33
C LYS A 107 -37.73 12.68 6.46
N ARG A 108 -38.08 11.55 5.87
CA ARG A 108 -39.42 11.29 5.35
C ARG A 108 -40.23 10.70 6.50
N ALA A 109 -41.12 11.55 6.99
CA ALA A 109 -41.97 11.36 8.15
C ALA A 109 -42.49 9.92 8.34
N GLY A 110 -42.27 9.36 9.53
CA GLY A 110 -43.29 8.51 10.16
C GLY A 110 -42.99 7.06 10.52
N GLN A 111 -41.75 6.55 10.49
CA GLN A 111 -41.54 5.15 10.93
C GLN A 111 -40.08 4.79 11.27
N THR A 112 -39.61 5.02 12.50
CA THR A 112 -38.34 4.46 13.00
C THR A 112 -38.43 4.10 14.49
N SER A 113 -39.08 2.98 14.82
CA SER A 113 -38.96 2.39 16.16
C SER A 113 -38.84 0.87 16.19
N ASP A 114 -38.63 0.19 15.06
CA ASP A 114 -38.79 -1.27 15.03
C ASP A 114 -37.71 -2.09 14.30
N LEU A 115 -36.62 -1.45 13.83
CA LEU A 115 -35.57 -2.17 13.07
C LEU A 115 -34.40 -2.67 13.93
N ASP A 116 -34.19 -2.11 15.12
CA ASP A 116 -33.13 -2.56 16.05
C ASP A 116 -33.54 -3.79 16.88
N THR A 117 -34.84 -4.03 17.06
CA THR A 117 -35.34 -5.21 17.78
C THR A 117 -35.33 -6.47 16.90
N LEU A 118 -35.49 -6.32 15.58
CA LEU A 118 -35.56 -7.45 14.64
C LEU A 118 -34.19 -8.09 14.35
N THR A 119 -33.10 -7.31 14.41
CA THR A 119 -31.74 -7.84 14.18
C THR A 119 -31.21 -8.63 15.37
N ASN A 120 -31.63 -8.29 16.60
CA ASN A 120 -31.25 -9.03 17.81
C ASN A 120 -32.09 -10.31 18.06
N SER A 121 -33.34 -10.38 17.58
CA SER A 121 -34.15 -11.61 17.73
C SER A 121 -33.75 -12.74 16.76
N LEU A 122 -33.16 -12.43 15.61
CA LEU A 122 -32.75 -13.45 14.63
C LEU A 122 -31.44 -14.18 14.98
N HIS A 123 -30.59 -13.60 15.83
CA HIS A 123 -29.38 -14.26 16.33
C HIS A 123 -29.62 -15.12 17.58
N ALA A 124 -30.77 -14.99 18.24
CA ALA A 124 -31.13 -15.83 19.39
C ALA A 124 -31.93 -17.08 19.02
N ALA A 125 -32.25 -17.28 17.73
CA ALA A 125 -33.11 -18.36 17.22
C ALA A 125 -32.41 -19.30 16.21
N ARG A 126 -31.07 -19.38 16.24
CA ARG A 126 -30.31 -20.39 15.48
C ARG A 126 -29.20 -20.98 16.32
#